data_AF-A0A8T2NBF4-F1
#
_entry.id   AF-A0A8T2NBF4-F1
#
_cell.length_a   1.000
_cell.length_b   1.000
_cell.length_c   1.000
_cell.angle_alpha   90.00
_cell.angle_beta   90.00
_cell.angle_gamma   90.00
#
_symmetry.space_group_name_H-M   'P 1'
#
loop_
_entity.id
_entity.type
_entity.pdbx_description
1 polymer ?
#
loop_
_entity_poly.entity_id
_entity_poly.type
_entity_poly.pdbx_seq_one_letter_code
_entity_poly.pdbx_strand_id
1 'polypeptide(L)'
;MGMLSVDLLVTLQILPGFFSNCLFLALYDSVVLLKRVVSLLSCSGSAVGEEWQRMLTSAGLKSIWNSFLLDAYKQVKLGGEAPNSKVVKVPTISSRKLSFSSSRSSDECRLLDFESSDRPLLVEEFSDVADFLLVYIDEAHPSDVWAAPTMEAHSFQVRKHRSLEERVLAAQRLLEHFSMPPQCQLVADCMDNNTNVAYGVSFER
;
A
#
# COMPACT_ATOMS: atom_id res chain seq x y z
N MET A 1 16.32 29.80 -8.71
CA MET A 1 17.43 28.82 -8.61
C MET A 1 17.27 27.78 -7.49
N GLY A 2 16.21 27.80 -6.66
CA GLY A 2 16.12 26.93 -5.48
C GLY A 2 15.51 25.53 -5.67
N MET A 3 14.48 25.36 -6.51
CA MET A 3 13.75 24.07 -6.59
C MET A 3 14.52 22.98 -7.35
N LEU A 4 15.09 23.30 -8.53
CA LEU A 4 15.88 22.36 -9.32
C LEU A 4 17.12 21.82 -8.59
N SER A 5 17.68 22.60 -7.66
CA SER A 5 18.83 22.17 -6.85
C SER A 5 18.43 21.17 -5.77
N VAL A 6 17.24 21.29 -5.21
CA VAL A 6 16.72 20.37 -4.19
C VAL A 6 16.32 19.06 -4.85
N ASP A 7 15.61 19.12 -5.98
CA ASP A 7 15.21 17.93 -6.74
C ASP A 7 16.44 17.13 -7.20
N LEU A 8 17.50 17.81 -7.64
CA LEU A 8 18.77 17.17 -8.01
C LEU A 8 19.46 16.51 -6.81
N LEU A 9 19.48 17.17 -5.66
CA LEU A 9 20.10 16.62 -4.45
C LEU A 9 19.35 15.39 -3.95
N VAL A 10 18.02 15.45 -3.92
CA VAL A 10 17.16 14.31 -3.57
C VAL A 10 17.39 13.15 -4.53
N THR A 11 17.45 13.44 -5.84
CA THR A 11 17.72 12.42 -6.87
C THR A 11 19.08 11.75 -6.64
N LEU A 12 20.12 12.52 -6.33
CA LEU A 12 21.46 12.00 -6.03
C LEU A 12 21.50 11.14 -4.77
N GLN A 13 20.65 11.42 -3.77
CA GLN A 13 20.53 10.62 -2.56
C GLN A 13 19.77 9.31 -2.79
N ILE A 14 18.76 9.32 -3.66
CA ILE A 14 17.95 8.14 -4.01
C ILE A 14 18.73 7.16 -4.89
N LEU A 15 19.54 7.69 -5.82
CA LEU A 15 20.20 6.95 -6.89
C LEU A 15 20.94 5.67 -6.41
N PRO A 16 21.77 5.71 -5.34
CA PRO A 16 22.51 4.54 -4.89
C PRO A 16 21.60 3.42 -4.38
N GLY A 17 20.57 3.78 -3.61
CA GLY A 17 19.58 2.84 -3.10
C GLY A 17 18.77 2.20 -4.23
N PHE A 18 18.34 3.01 -5.20
CA PHE A 18 17.64 2.54 -6.38
C PHE A 18 18.48 1.55 -7.19
N PHE A 19 19.72 1.91 -7.54
CA PHE A 19 20.60 1.03 -8.32
C PHE A 19 20.96 -0.26 -7.57
N SER A 20 21.14 -0.21 -6.25
CA SER A 20 21.38 -1.40 -5.44
C SER A 20 20.20 -2.38 -5.50
N ASN A 21 18.96 -1.88 -5.39
CA ASN A 21 17.75 -2.71 -5.52
C ASN A 21 17.62 -3.30 -6.93
N CYS A 22 17.87 -2.49 -7.96
CA CYS A 22 17.88 -2.97 -9.35
C CYS A 22 18.90 -4.08 -9.57
N LEU A 23 20.12 -3.93 -9.01
CA LEU A 23 21.17 -4.93 -9.09
C LEU A 23 20.75 -6.22 -8.37
N PHE A 24 20.15 -6.12 -7.18
CA PHE A 24 19.65 -7.29 -6.45
C PHE A 24 18.62 -8.07 -7.24
N LEU A 25 17.62 -7.39 -7.84
CA LEU A 25 16.62 -8.02 -8.68
C LEU A 25 17.24 -8.67 -9.94
N ALA A 26 18.22 -8.01 -10.57
CA ALA A 26 18.93 -8.56 -11.72
C ALA A 26 19.72 -9.83 -11.35
N LEU A 27 20.39 -9.82 -10.20
CA LEU A 27 21.10 -10.99 -9.68
C LEU A 27 20.12 -12.12 -9.35
N TYR A 28 19.00 -11.82 -8.70
CA TYR A 28 17.96 -12.82 -8.41
C TYR A 28 17.45 -13.49 -9.68
N ASP A 29 17.02 -12.69 -10.67
CA ASP A 29 16.55 -13.22 -11.96
C ASP A 29 17.63 -14.06 -12.64
N SER A 30 18.91 -13.64 -12.59
CA SER A 30 20.02 -14.40 -13.17
C SER A 30 20.24 -15.76 -12.49
N VAL A 31 20.10 -15.84 -11.16
CA VAL A 31 20.24 -17.08 -10.39
C VAL A 31 19.08 -18.03 -10.68
N VAL A 32 17.86 -17.52 -10.77
CA VAL A 32 16.67 -18.32 -11.13
C VAL A 32 16.78 -18.86 -12.55
N LEU A 33 17.23 -18.02 -13.50
CA LEU A 33 17.49 -18.46 -14.87
C LEU A 33 18.59 -19.53 -14.93
N LEU A 34 19.69 -19.34 -14.21
CA LEU A 34 20.78 -20.32 -14.14
C LEU A 34 20.29 -21.66 -13.58
N LYS A 35 19.52 -21.64 -12.49
CA LYS A 35 18.93 -22.85 -11.88
C LYS A 35 18.05 -23.60 -12.89
N ARG A 36 17.27 -22.88 -13.70
CA ARG A 36 16.44 -23.47 -14.76
C ARG A 36 17.26 -24.08 -15.88
N VAL A 37 18.27 -23.37 -16.39
CA VAL A 37 19.16 -23.90 -17.43
C VAL A 37 19.87 -25.18 -16.95
N VAL A 38 20.37 -25.18 -15.71
CA VAL A 38 20.98 -26.37 -15.10
C VAL A 38 19.97 -27.51 -14.98
N SER A 39 18.74 -27.23 -14.56
CA SER A 39 17.68 -28.24 -14.46
C SER A 39 17.29 -28.83 -15.82
N LEU A 40 17.19 -27.99 -16.87
CA LEU A 40 16.90 -28.43 -18.24
C LEU A 40 18.02 -29.30 -18.81
N LEU A 41 19.27 -28.98 -18.51
CA LEU A 41 20.43 -29.77 -18.92
C LEU A 41 20.55 -31.09 -18.14
N SER A 42 19.98 -31.17 -16.93
CA SER A 42 20.08 -32.34 -16.03
C SER A 42 18.93 -33.34 -16.17
N CYS A 43 17.77 -32.95 -16.73
CA CYS A 43 16.57 -33.80 -16.83
C CYS A 43 15.98 -33.81 -18.25
N SER A 44 15.85 -35.00 -18.87
CA SER A 44 15.23 -35.21 -20.19
C SER A 44 13.69 -35.27 -20.18
N GLY A 45 13.00 -34.75 -19.16
CA GLY A 45 11.57 -35.00 -19.01
C GLY A 45 10.81 -33.95 -18.20
N SER A 46 9.85 -33.31 -18.87
CA SER A 46 8.64 -32.65 -18.35
C SER A 46 8.81 -31.79 -17.09
N ALA A 47 9.31 -30.56 -17.26
CA ALA A 47 9.07 -29.52 -16.27
C ALA A 47 7.68 -28.92 -16.52
N VAL A 48 6.68 -29.50 -15.87
CA VAL A 48 5.31 -28.96 -15.79
C VAL A 48 5.37 -27.58 -15.12
N GLY A 49 5.06 -26.54 -15.90
CA GLY A 49 4.04 -25.56 -15.52
C GLY A 49 4.29 -24.55 -14.39
N GLU A 50 5.53 -24.25 -13.98
CA GLU A 50 5.78 -23.04 -13.18
C GLU A 50 6.08 -21.84 -14.09
N GLU A 51 5.03 -21.07 -14.38
CA GLU A 51 5.11 -19.80 -15.10
C GLU A 51 6.10 -18.87 -14.38
N TRP A 52 7.25 -18.61 -15.00
CA TRP A 52 8.26 -17.72 -14.41
C TRP A 52 7.82 -16.28 -14.57
N GLN A 53 7.48 -15.64 -13.47
CA GLN A 53 7.42 -14.19 -13.45
C GLN A 53 8.81 -13.63 -13.13
N ARG A 54 9.42 -13.01 -14.14
CA ARG A 54 10.63 -12.21 -14.00
C ARG A 54 10.41 -11.14 -12.93
N MET A 55 11.30 -10.98 -11.95
CA MET A 55 11.13 -9.96 -10.92
C MET A 55 11.58 -8.57 -11.38
N LEU A 56 12.62 -8.50 -12.23
CA LEU A 56 13.07 -7.23 -12.81
C LEU A 56 12.20 -6.85 -14.02
N THR A 57 11.11 -6.13 -13.75
CA THR A 57 10.25 -5.55 -14.79
C THR A 57 10.20 -4.05 -14.73
N SER A 58 9.78 -3.41 -15.81
CA SER A 58 9.59 -1.95 -15.85
C SER A 58 8.58 -1.47 -14.81
N ALA A 59 7.56 -2.28 -14.52
CA ALA A 59 6.60 -2.02 -13.46
C ALA A 59 7.25 -2.09 -12.06
N GLY A 60 8.04 -3.13 -11.78
CA GLY A 60 8.79 -3.27 -10.53
C GLY A 60 9.82 -2.15 -10.33
N LEU A 61 10.58 -1.79 -11.36
CA LEU A 61 11.51 -0.65 -11.32
C LEU A 61 10.80 0.67 -11.02
N LYS A 62 9.64 0.89 -11.64
CA LYS A 62 8.81 2.07 -11.38
C LYS A 62 8.27 2.07 -9.94
N SER A 63 7.91 0.89 -9.40
CA SER A 63 7.49 0.71 -8.01
C SER A 63 8.60 1.13 -7.04
N ILE A 64 9.81 0.55 -7.20
CA ILE A 64 10.97 0.88 -6.36
C ILE A 64 11.29 2.37 -6.41
N TRP A 65 11.33 2.97 -7.61
CA TRP A 65 11.60 4.40 -7.76
C TRP A 65 10.55 5.25 -7.05
N ASN A 66 9.27 4.92 -7.21
CA ASN A 66 8.18 5.63 -6.55
C ASN A 66 8.26 5.48 -5.01
N SER A 67 8.69 4.32 -4.51
CA SER A 67 8.92 4.09 -3.07
C SER A 67 9.95 5.08 -2.51
N PHE A 68 11.10 5.21 -3.18
CA PHE A 68 12.13 6.18 -2.78
C PHE A 68 11.67 7.63 -2.89
N LEU A 69 10.92 7.98 -3.93
CA LEU A 69 10.35 9.32 -4.05
C LEU A 69 9.37 9.63 -2.90
N LEU A 70 8.48 8.68 -2.58
CA LEU A 70 7.54 8.84 -1.47
C LEU A 70 8.28 9.06 -0.14
N ASP A 71 9.35 8.32 0.10
CA ASP A 71 10.14 8.48 1.33
C ASP A 71 10.87 9.83 1.40
N ALA A 72 11.42 10.29 0.27
CA ALA A 72 12.13 11.57 0.22
C ALA A 72 11.20 12.78 0.37
N TYR A 73 9.96 12.69 -0.13
CA TYR A 73 8.99 13.78 -0.11
C TYR A 73 7.93 13.67 0.99
N LYS A 74 8.03 12.67 1.88
CA LYS A 74 7.10 12.54 3.00
C LYS A 74 7.13 13.78 3.88
N GLN A 75 5.94 14.21 4.31
CA GLN A 75 5.79 15.39 5.14
C GLN A 75 6.01 15.07 6.61
N VAL A 76 5.68 13.85 7.02
CA VAL A 76 5.83 13.38 8.40
C VAL A 76 7.30 13.31 8.83
N LYS A 77 7.60 13.88 10.01
CA LYS A 77 8.93 13.86 10.63
C LYS A 77 8.78 13.62 12.13
N LEU A 78 9.70 12.86 12.71
CA LEU A 78 9.74 12.65 14.16
C LEU A 78 9.90 13.99 14.88
N GLY A 79 9.02 14.25 15.86
CA GLY A 79 8.98 15.51 16.60
C GLY A 79 8.34 16.69 15.86
N GLY A 80 7.88 16.50 14.62
CA GLY A 80 7.07 17.48 13.88
C GLY A 80 5.57 17.26 14.07
N GLU A 81 4.76 18.18 13.54
CA GLU A 81 3.30 18.02 13.51
C GLU A 81 2.88 16.89 12.56
N ALA A 82 1.88 16.11 12.97
CA ALA A 82 1.31 15.05 12.15
C ALA A 82 0.51 15.64 10.98
N PRO A 83 0.78 15.24 9.72
CA PRO A 83 0.03 15.75 8.58
C PRO A 83 -1.47 15.41 8.65
N ASN A 84 -2.34 16.42 8.71
CA ASN A 84 -3.79 16.23 8.80
C ASN A 84 -4.45 16.07 7.42
N SER A 85 -4.11 14.98 6.73
CA SER A 85 -4.54 14.67 5.36
C SER A 85 -6.02 14.25 5.29
N LYS A 86 -6.60 14.25 4.08
CA LYS A 86 -8.02 13.97 3.89
C LYS A 86 -8.23 12.47 3.70
N VAL A 87 -9.28 11.96 4.32
CA VAL A 87 -9.70 10.56 4.24
C VAL A 87 -11.21 10.49 4.07
N VAL A 88 -11.68 9.31 3.70
CA VAL A 88 -13.09 9.01 3.44
C VAL A 88 -13.55 7.95 4.42
N LYS A 89 -14.70 8.17 5.06
CA LYS A 89 -15.28 7.19 5.97
C LYS A 89 -15.70 5.93 5.22
N VAL A 90 -15.34 4.78 5.78
CA VAL A 90 -15.81 3.48 5.28
C VAL A 90 -17.01 3.06 6.14
N PRO A 91 -18.23 2.96 5.58
CA PRO A 91 -19.39 2.58 6.36
C PRO A 91 -19.23 1.15 6.86
N THR A 92 -19.39 0.95 8.18
CA THR A 92 -19.37 -0.37 8.81
C THR A 92 -20.66 -1.14 8.51
N ILE A 93 -20.55 -2.47 8.49
CA ILE A 93 -21.63 -3.40 8.13
C ILE A 93 -22.90 -3.20 9.00
N SER A 94 -22.75 -2.73 10.24
CA SER A 94 -23.85 -2.41 11.18
C SER A 94 -24.58 -1.09 10.87
N SER A 95 -23.95 -0.17 10.15
CA SER A 95 -24.48 1.16 9.83
C SER A 95 -25.38 1.18 8.59
N ARG A 96 -25.64 0.02 7.97
CA ARG A 96 -26.51 -0.15 6.78
C ARG A 96 -27.97 0.32 6.96
N LYS A 97 -28.37 0.79 8.14
CA LYS A 97 -29.70 1.35 8.41
C LYS A 97 -29.82 2.87 8.25
N LEU A 98 -28.73 3.63 8.03
CA LEU A 98 -28.87 5.04 7.65
C LEU A 98 -28.78 5.21 6.12
N SER A 99 -29.95 5.51 5.56
CA SER A 99 -30.22 6.12 4.26
C SER A 99 -29.02 6.46 3.38
N PHE A 100 -28.88 5.71 2.28
CA PHE A 100 -28.23 6.17 1.06
C PHE A 100 -29.12 7.24 0.40
N SER A 101 -29.25 8.40 1.05
CA SER A 101 -29.88 9.57 0.47
C SER A 101 -28.80 10.44 -0.15
N SER A 102 -28.75 10.41 -1.48
CA SER A 102 -28.02 11.31 -2.37
C SER A 102 -27.80 12.73 -1.82
N SER A 103 -26.54 13.04 -1.46
CA SER A 103 -26.05 14.43 -1.46
C SER A 103 -24.56 14.46 -1.83
N ARG A 104 -24.18 15.43 -2.65
CA ARG A 104 -22.97 15.46 -3.50
C ARG A 104 -21.71 15.98 -2.78
N SER A 105 -21.52 15.65 -1.51
CA SER A 105 -20.24 15.77 -0.83
C SER A 105 -19.95 14.44 -0.14
N SER A 106 -19.04 13.67 -0.74
CA SER A 106 -18.47 12.46 -0.13
C SER A 106 -18.12 12.75 1.33
N ASP A 107 -18.27 11.74 2.17
CA ASP A 107 -18.02 11.71 3.61
C ASP A 107 -16.52 11.91 3.93
N GLU A 108 -15.95 13.01 3.40
CA GLU A 108 -14.58 13.47 3.55
C GLU A 108 -14.40 13.99 4.97
N CYS A 109 -13.40 13.46 5.64
CA CYS A 109 -12.96 13.84 6.98
C CYS A 109 -11.44 13.94 6.98
N ARG A 110 -10.86 14.34 8.09
CA ARG A 110 -9.41 14.42 8.25
C ARG A 110 -8.92 13.37 9.22
N LEU A 111 -7.65 12.96 9.06
CA LEU A 111 -7.06 11.95 9.94
C LEU A 111 -7.17 12.31 11.43
N LEU A 112 -6.93 13.56 11.78
CA LEU A 112 -6.98 14.02 13.17
C LEU A 112 -8.41 14.23 13.68
N ASP A 113 -9.44 14.16 12.83
CA ASP A 113 -10.84 14.20 13.29
C ASP A 113 -11.21 12.89 14.05
N PHE A 114 -10.39 11.85 13.92
CA PHE A 114 -10.52 10.57 14.63
C PHE A 114 -9.72 10.52 15.93
N GLU A 115 -8.96 11.57 16.24
CA GLU A 115 -8.37 11.74 17.56
C GLU A 115 -9.52 11.93 18.56
N SER A 116 -9.81 10.87 19.32
CA SER A 116 -10.93 10.91 20.26
C SER A 116 -10.48 11.56 21.56
N SER A 117 -11.27 12.50 22.07
CA SER A 117 -11.13 12.94 23.46
C SER A 117 -11.64 11.87 24.44
N ASP A 118 -12.52 10.98 23.97
CA ASP A 118 -13.22 9.96 24.76
C ASP A 118 -12.91 8.57 24.18
N ARG A 119 -11.86 7.96 24.73
CA ARG A 119 -11.20 6.73 24.28
C ARG A 119 -12.14 5.54 24.11
N PRO A 120 -12.19 4.92 22.93
CA PRO A 120 -12.61 3.56 22.78
C PRO A 120 -11.45 2.66 22.25
N LEU A 121 -11.27 1.57 22.97
CA LEU A 121 -10.24 0.53 23.08
C LEU A 121 -9.85 -0.28 21.83
N LEU A 122 -8.55 -0.37 21.51
CA LEU A 122 -7.99 -1.49 20.74
C LEU A 122 -6.72 -2.12 21.29
N VAL A 123 -6.65 -3.45 21.09
CA VAL A 123 -5.70 -4.44 21.65
C VAL A 123 -5.69 -4.32 23.16
N GLU A 124 -6.25 -5.32 23.86
CA GLU A 124 -6.51 -5.29 25.32
C GLU A 124 -5.37 -4.70 26.17
N GLU A 125 -4.13 -4.78 25.68
CA GLU A 125 -2.91 -4.32 26.35
C GLU A 125 -2.60 -2.81 26.26
N PHE A 126 -3.01 -2.06 25.21
CA PHE A 126 -2.64 -0.63 25.04
C PHE A 126 -3.82 0.31 24.80
N SER A 127 -5.00 -0.26 24.87
CA SER A 127 -6.25 0.41 24.59
C SER A 127 -6.62 1.53 25.58
N ASP A 128 -6.00 1.51 26.75
CA ASP A 128 -6.12 2.53 27.78
C ASP A 128 -5.20 3.73 27.53
N VAL A 129 -4.16 3.61 26.69
CA VAL A 129 -3.14 4.65 26.47
C VAL A 129 -3.08 5.18 25.03
N ALA A 130 -3.69 4.50 24.06
CA ALA A 130 -3.64 4.90 22.64
C ALA A 130 -4.94 4.58 21.87
N ASP A 131 -5.27 5.46 20.92
CA ASP A 131 -6.30 5.24 19.90
C ASP A 131 -5.70 4.59 18.64
N PHE A 132 -6.53 3.91 17.86
CA PHE A 132 -6.10 3.21 16.64
C PHE A 132 -6.98 3.55 15.44
N LEU A 133 -6.34 3.88 14.32
CA LEU A 133 -6.99 4.19 13.05
C LEU A 133 -6.31 3.37 11.94
N LEU A 134 -7.11 2.64 11.16
CA LEU A 134 -6.64 1.93 9.98
C LEU A 134 -7.01 2.74 8.73
N VAL A 135 -6.00 3.10 7.93
CA VAL A 135 -6.19 3.81 6.66
C VAL A 135 -5.96 2.86 5.50
N TYR A 136 -7.00 2.60 4.72
CA TYR A 136 -6.94 1.82 3.49
C TYR A 136 -6.36 2.67 2.36
N ILE A 137 -5.21 2.26 1.84
CA ILE A 137 -4.49 2.96 0.76
C ILE A 137 -4.62 2.20 -0.58
N ASP A 138 -3.92 2.67 -1.62
CA ASP A 138 -3.93 1.99 -2.92
C ASP A 138 -3.28 0.60 -2.86
N GLU A 139 -3.73 -0.31 -3.71
CA GLU A 139 -3.19 -1.68 -3.76
C GLU A 139 -1.72 -1.68 -4.15
N ALA A 140 -0.92 -2.39 -3.35
CA ALA A 140 0.48 -2.62 -3.64
C ALA A 140 0.69 -3.48 -4.89
N HIS A 141 -0.14 -4.53 -5.04
CA HIS A 141 -0.05 -5.53 -6.09
C HIS A 141 -1.43 -5.74 -6.71
N PRO A 142 -1.90 -4.75 -7.49
CA PRO A 142 -3.19 -4.87 -8.13
C PRO A 142 -3.16 -6.03 -9.13
N SER A 143 -4.20 -6.86 -9.10
CA SER A 143 -4.29 -8.09 -9.90
C SER A 143 -4.26 -7.85 -11.41
N ASP A 144 -4.49 -6.61 -11.87
CA ASP A 144 -4.52 -6.21 -13.27
C ASP A 144 -3.20 -5.59 -13.79
N VAL A 145 -2.19 -5.35 -12.95
CA VAL A 145 -0.94 -4.67 -13.39
C VAL A 145 0.32 -5.48 -13.05
N TRP A 146 0.41 -5.98 -11.83
CA TRP A 146 1.59 -6.69 -11.33
C TRP A 146 1.16 -7.62 -10.19
N ALA A 147 0.53 -8.74 -10.56
CA ALA A 147 0.12 -9.74 -9.58
C ALA A 147 1.36 -10.40 -8.99
N ALA A 148 1.49 -10.39 -7.66
CA ALA A 148 2.42 -11.31 -7.01
C ALA A 148 1.98 -12.75 -7.34
N PRO A 149 2.93 -13.70 -7.46
CA PRO A 149 2.57 -15.11 -7.60
C PRO A 149 1.60 -15.48 -6.48
N THR A 150 0.50 -16.17 -6.82
CA THR A 150 -0.49 -16.63 -5.84
C THR A 150 0.18 -17.56 -4.83
N MET A 151 0.68 -16.98 -3.74
CA MET A 151 1.08 -17.74 -2.56
C MET A 151 -0.17 -17.91 -1.70
N GLU A 152 -0.69 -19.12 -1.74
CA GLU A 152 -1.66 -19.69 -0.78
C GLU A 152 -3.12 -19.16 -0.81
N ALA A 153 -3.97 -19.89 -0.08
CA ALA A 153 -5.44 -19.90 -0.11
C ALA A 153 -6.14 -18.59 0.33
N HIS A 154 -5.38 -17.52 0.59
CA HIS A 154 -5.87 -16.22 1.05
C HIS A 154 -5.43 -15.06 0.13
N SER A 155 -5.31 -15.31 -1.18
CA SER A 155 -5.01 -14.24 -2.14
C SER A 155 -6.24 -13.36 -2.40
N PHE A 156 -6.22 -12.15 -1.83
CA PHE A 156 -7.17 -11.10 -2.20
C PHE A 156 -6.82 -10.58 -3.59
N GLN A 157 -7.62 -10.96 -4.59
CA GLN A 157 -7.47 -10.42 -5.94
C GLN A 157 -8.20 -9.08 -6.04
N VAL A 158 -7.53 -8.02 -5.60
CA VAL A 158 -8.03 -6.65 -5.71
C VAL A 158 -7.42 -6.00 -6.95
N ARG A 159 -8.27 -5.44 -7.82
CA ARG A 159 -7.81 -4.66 -8.98
C ARG A 159 -7.44 -3.26 -8.52
N LYS A 160 -6.61 -2.56 -9.30
CA LYS A 160 -6.35 -1.15 -9.03
C LYS A 160 -7.64 -0.34 -9.04
N HIS A 161 -7.87 0.40 -7.96
CA HIS A 161 -9.06 1.25 -7.83
C HIS A 161 -9.06 2.37 -8.86
N ARG A 162 -10.16 2.51 -9.60
CA ARG A 162 -10.38 3.59 -10.58
C ARG A 162 -11.35 4.64 -10.06
N SER A 163 -12.04 4.34 -8.97
CA SER A 163 -13.02 5.20 -8.31
C SER A 163 -12.94 5.04 -6.80
N LEU A 164 -13.45 6.03 -6.08
CA LEU A 164 -13.48 6.01 -4.63
C LEU A 164 -14.38 4.88 -4.12
N GLU A 165 -15.47 4.61 -4.82
CA GLU A 165 -16.43 3.55 -4.52
C GLU A 165 -15.76 2.16 -4.56
N GLU A 166 -14.91 1.92 -5.57
CA GLU A 166 -14.14 0.67 -5.66
C GLU A 166 -13.18 0.52 -4.48
N ARG A 167 -12.51 1.61 -4.06
CA ARG A 167 -11.59 1.59 -2.92
C ARG A 167 -12.31 1.36 -1.59
N VAL A 168 -13.43 2.04 -1.38
CA VAL A 168 -14.26 1.85 -0.18
C VAL A 168 -14.81 0.41 -0.13
N LEU A 169 -15.24 -0.14 -1.27
CA LEU A 169 -15.71 -1.52 -1.35
C LEU A 169 -14.59 -2.52 -1.01
N ALA A 170 -13.36 -2.29 -1.49
CA ALA A 170 -12.22 -3.13 -1.16
C ALA A 170 -11.86 -3.04 0.33
N ALA A 171 -11.92 -1.84 0.92
CA ALA A 171 -11.76 -1.62 2.35
C ALA A 171 -12.82 -2.38 3.17
N GLN A 172 -14.09 -2.37 2.73
CA GLN A 172 -15.16 -3.12 3.39
C GLN A 172 -14.91 -4.63 3.36
N ARG A 173 -14.37 -5.16 2.25
CA ARG A 173 -14.02 -6.59 2.18
C ARG A 173 -12.94 -6.97 3.19
N LEU A 174 -12.00 -6.07 3.51
CA LEU A 174 -11.07 -6.36 4.62
C LEU A 174 -11.80 -6.58 5.95
N LEU A 175 -12.86 -5.81 6.24
CA LEU A 175 -13.63 -6.00 7.48
C LEU A 175 -14.43 -7.31 7.52
N GLU A 176 -14.79 -7.86 6.35
CA GLU A 176 -15.47 -9.16 6.27
C GLU A 176 -14.51 -10.33 6.57
N HIS A 177 -13.24 -10.16 6.22
CA HIS A 177 -12.22 -11.20 6.37
C HIS A 177 -11.37 -11.09 7.63
N PHE A 178 -11.19 -9.87 8.15
CA PHE A 178 -10.42 -9.60 9.35
C PHE A 178 -11.33 -8.99 10.41
N SER A 179 -11.41 -9.66 11.56
CA SER A 179 -12.13 -9.15 12.72
C SER A 179 -11.37 -7.96 13.30
N MET A 180 -11.75 -6.75 12.89
CA MET A 180 -11.27 -5.53 13.51
C MET A 180 -11.94 -5.37 14.88
N PRO A 181 -11.18 -5.09 15.95
CA PRO A 181 -11.79 -4.84 17.24
C PRO A 181 -12.63 -3.55 17.17
N PRO A 182 -13.69 -3.43 17.98
CA PRO A 182 -14.84 -2.54 17.71
C PRO A 182 -14.53 -1.04 17.71
N GLN A 183 -13.31 -0.65 18.05
CA GLN A 183 -12.92 0.72 18.35
C GLN A 183 -11.81 1.21 17.42
N CYS A 184 -11.32 0.31 16.54
CA CYS A 184 -10.43 0.68 15.46
C CYS A 184 -11.30 1.03 14.28
N GLN A 185 -11.19 2.28 13.88
CA GLN A 185 -11.95 2.79 12.76
C GLN A 185 -11.18 2.50 11.47
N LEU A 186 -11.92 2.08 10.45
CA LEU A 186 -11.40 1.94 9.10
C LEU A 186 -11.83 3.14 8.27
N VAL A 187 -10.86 3.83 7.69
CA VAL A 187 -11.06 4.89 6.70
C VAL A 187 -10.32 4.54 5.42
N ALA A 188 -10.70 5.12 4.30
CA ALA A 188 -10.00 4.99 3.03
C ALA A 188 -9.31 6.30 2.67
N ASP A 189 -8.12 6.21 2.07
CA ASP A 189 -7.43 7.37 1.50
C ASP A 189 -8.20 7.87 0.26
N CYS A 190 -8.12 9.17 0.02
CA CYS A 190 -8.69 9.80 -1.17
C CYS A 190 -7.99 9.28 -2.44
N MET A 191 -8.68 9.37 -3.60
CA MET A 191 -8.13 8.88 -4.87
C MET A 191 -6.87 9.62 -5.35
N ASP A 192 -6.56 10.80 -4.78
CA ASP A 192 -5.31 11.52 -4.98
C ASP A 192 -4.14 10.98 -4.12
N ASN A 193 -4.40 9.96 -3.29
CA ASN A 193 -3.45 9.30 -2.39
C ASN A 193 -2.76 10.29 -1.42
N ASN A 194 -3.46 11.35 -1.02
CA ASN A 194 -2.86 12.43 -0.25
C ASN A 194 -2.30 11.96 1.11
N THR A 195 -2.96 10.99 1.76
CA THR A 195 -2.52 10.46 3.05
C THR A 195 -1.29 9.60 2.85
N ASN A 196 -1.32 8.73 1.83
CA ASN A 196 -0.19 7.90 1.46
C ASN A 196 1.07 8.73 1.17
N VAL A 197 0.93 9.82 0.42
CA VAL A 197 2.03 10.75 0.10
C VAL A 197 2.52 11.50 1.34
N ALA A 198 1.61 11.99 2.19
CA ALA A 198 1.98 12.76 3.37
C ALA A 198 2.79 11.93 4.39
N TYR A 199 2.42 10.66 4.55
CA TYR A 199 3.07 9.74 5.48
C TYR A 199 4.19 8.89 4.86
N GLY A 200 4.34 8.93 3.53
CA GLY A 200 5.39 8.21 2.80
C GLY A 200 5.28 6.69 2.97
N VAL A 201 4.05 6.15 2.89
CA VAL A 201 3.82 4.72 3.01
C VAL A 201 4.07 4.06 1.66
N SER A 202 4.94 3.06 1.62
CA SER A 202 5.21 2.29 0.42
C SER A 202 5.27 0.81 0.77
N PHE A 203 4.94 -0.02 -0.21
CA PHE A 203 4.84 -1.46 -0.03
C PHE A 203 6.20 -2.16 0.18
N GLU A 204 7.29 -1.51 -0.22
CA GLU A 204 8.64 -2.07 -0.15
C GLU A 204 9.45 -1.30 0.89
N ARG A 205 9.51 -1.85 2.11
CA ARG A 205 10.52 -1.51 3.12
C ARG A 205 11.17 -2.78 3.63
#